data_AF-A0A6A4RT48-F1
#
_entry.id   AF-A0A6A4RT48-F1
#
_cell.length_a   1.000
_cell.length_b   1.000
_cell.length_c   1.000
_cell.angle_alpha   90.00
_cell.angle_beta   90.00
_cell.angle_gamma   90.00
#
_symmetry.space_group_name_H-M   'P 1'
#
loop_
_entity.id
_entity.type
_entity.pdbx_description
1 polymer ?
#
loop_
_entity_poly.entity_id
_entity_poly.type
_entity_poly.pdbx_seq_one_letter_code
_entity_poly.pdbx_strand_id
1 'polypeptide(L)'
;NCVIIKPSEISGATANLMAELIPKYLSQDCYTVVQGGAEETKALLQNRFDHIFYTGSQRVARCILQAASVHLTPVTLELGGKCPCFIYGRVNITAAARRLAWSKFFNSGQSCVAPDYVLCSPATRDALLPALRQIMKDFYSTEPQNCPDLARIVTPQHWTHVMELLGRSNGKVVMGGEGNQEDKYIAPTVVVDVAEDDALMQEEIFGPILPILTVESLEEGIDFINRKEKPLALYVFSDESSVVNTVLNKTSSGGFCSNDGILHMTLPSLPFGGV
;
A
#
# COMPACT_ATOMS: atom_id res chain seq x y z
N ASN A 1 29.93 1.28 -1.49
CA ASN A 1 29.64 1.17 -0.04
C ASN A 1 29.76 -0.28 0.38
N CYS A 2 30.27 -0.53 1.58
CA CYS A 2 29.97 -1.79 2.27
C CYS A 2 28.53 -1.71 2.80
N VAL A 3 27.82 -2.83 2.85
CA VAL A 3 26.39 -2.87 3.17
C VAL A 3 26.12 -3.98 4.18
N ILE A 4 25.41 -3.63 5.24
CA ILE A 4 24.76 -4.61 6.11
C ILE A 4 23.27 -4.64 5.75
N ILE A 5 22.77 -5.83 5.43
CA ILE A 5 21.39 -6.06 5.01
C ILE A 5 20.66 -6.73 6.16
N LYS A 6 19.58 -6.11 6.62
CA LYS A 6 18.70 -6.66 7.65
C LYS A 6 17.34 -7.02 7.03
N PRO A 7 17.13 -8.25 6.54
CA PRO A 7 15.84 -8.68 6.02
C PRO A 7 14.81 -8.78 7.16
N SER A 8 13.53 -8.69 6.82
CA SER A 8 12.45 -8.91 7.79
C SER A 8 12.38 -10.37 8.21
N GLU A 9 12.36 -10.60 9.52
CA GLU A 9 12.12 -11.89 10.15
C GLU A 9 10.72 -12.46 9.86
N ILE A 10 9.78 -11.59 9.50
CA ILE A 10 8.39 -11.97 9.18
C ILE A 10 8.36 -12.84 7.91
N SER A 11 9.19 -12.52 6.91
CA SER A 11 9.34 -13.31 5.68
C SER A 11 10.52 -14.28 5.80
N GLY A 12 10.47 -15.18 6.80
CA GLY A 12 11.59 -16.02 7.21
C GLY A 12 12.24 -16.84 6.10
N ALA A 13 11.45 -17.42 5.17
CA ALA A 13 11.99 -18.17 4.04
C ALA A 13 12.87 -17.29 3.13
N THR A 14 12.42 -16.08 2.81
CA THR A 14 13.17 -15.11 2.00
C THR A 14 14.40 -14.62 2.75
N ALA A 15 14.28 -14.31 4.04
CA ALA A 15 15.41 -13.89 4.87
C ALA A 15 16.51 -14.97 4.93
N ASN A 16 16.12 -16.24 5.11
CA ASN A 16 17.03 -17.38 5.13
C ASN A 16 17.72 -17.57 3.76
N LEU A 17 16.96 -17.47 2.67
CA LEU A 17 17.51 -17.56 1.33
C LEU A 17 18.54 -16.46 1.06
N MET A 18 18.27 -15.22 1.49
CA MET A 18 19.23 -14.12 1.37
C MET A 18 20.50 -14.39 2.17
N ALA A 19 20.37 -14.85 3.42
CA ALA A 19 21.50 -15.20 4.28
C ALA A 19 22.34 -16.36 3.71
N GLU A 20 21.70 -17.31 3.02
CA GLU A 20 22.37 -18.41 2.37
C GLU A 20 23.10 -18.01 1.08
N LEU A 21 22.43 -17.21 0.22
CA LEU A 21 22.92 -16.94 -1.13
C LEU A 21 23.94 -15.80 -1.17
N ILE A 22 23.72 -14.70 -0.45
CA ILE A 22 24.58 -13.51 -0.56
C ILE A 22 26.07 -13.83 -0.31
N PRO A 23 26.44 -14.58 0.75
CA PRO A 23 27.84 -14.94 1.00
C PRO A 23 28.49 -15.83 -0.06
N LYS A 24 27.70 -16.53 -0.89
CA LYS A 24 28.22 -17.40 -1.97
C LYS A 24 28.66 -16.60 -3.20
N TYR A 25 28.14 -15.40 -3.38
CA TYR A 25 28.39 -14.57 -4.57
C TYR A 25 29.09 -13.25 -4.25
N LEU A 26 28.99 -12.76 -3.02
CA LEU A 26 29.53 -11.47 -2.58
C LEU A 26 30.44 -11.64 -1.36
N SER A 27 31.46 -10.77 -1.27
CA SER A 27 32.39 -10.78 -0.13
C SER A 27 31.67 -10.47 1.18
N GLN A 28 31.85 -11.31 2.20
CA GLN A 28 31.31 -11.09 3.54
C GLN A 28 31.98 -9.92 4.28
N ASP A 29 33.16 -9.47 3.84
CA ASP A 29 33.79 -8.27 4.41
C ASP A 29 33.08 -6.99 3.95
N CYS A 30 32.38 -7.06 2.81
CA CYS A 30 31.70 -5.91 2.20
C CYS A 30 30.17 -6.00 2.30
N TYR A 31 29.61 -7.20 2.31
CA TYR A 31 28.16 -7.45 2.21
C TYR A 31 27.75 -8.54 3.20
N THR A 32 27.10 -8.13 4.29
CA THR A 32 26.71 -9.04 5.38
C THR A 32 25.20 -9.02 5.58
N VAL A 33 24.62 -10.20 5.76
CA VAL A 33 23.21 -10.34 6.14
C VAL A 33 23.12 -10.55 7.64
N VAL A 34 22.38 -9.69 8.33
CA VAL A 34 22.07 -9.83 9.76
C VAL A 34 20.60 -10.17 9.88
N GLN A 35 20.30 -11.42 10.26
CA GLN A 35 18.94 -11.85 10.55
C GLN A 35 18.59 -11.54 12.02
N GLY A 36 17.30 -11.37 12.29
CA GLY A 36 16.79 -11.10 13.64
C GLY A 36 15.58 -10.19 13.62
N GLY A 37 15.06 -9.86 14.80
CA GLY A 37 13.90 -9.01 14.99
C GLY A 37 14.25 -7.60 15.45
N ALA A 38 13.40 -7.04 16.32
CA ALA A 38 13.55 -5.69 16.83
C ALA A 38 14.83 -5.50 17.67
N GLU A 39 15.22 -6.50 18.46
CA GLU A 39 16.40 -6.42 19.33
C GLU A 39 17.70 -6.40 18.53
N GLU A 40 17.85 -7.27 17.52
CA GLU A 40 19.00 -7.26 16.61
C GLU A 40 19.03 -5.97 15.79
N THR A 41 17.87 -5.45 15.37
CA THR A 41 17.79 -4.15 14.70
C THR A 41 18.30 -3.02 15.60
N LYS A 42 17.88 -3.01 16.88
CA LYS A 42 18.32 -2.03 17.87
C LYS A 42 19.81 -2.12 18.17
N ALA A 43 20.35 -3.33 18.32
CA ALA A 43 21.77 -3.56 18.52
C ALA A 43 22.58 -3.11 17.30
N LEU A 44 22.10 -3.39 16.08
CA LEU A 44 22.74 -2.95 14.84
C LEU A 44 22.85 -1.42 14.81
N LEU A 45 21.76 -0.71 15.11
CA LEU A 45 21.69 0.76 15.08
C LEU A 45 22.50 1.48 16.19
N GLN A 46 23.09 0.75 17.14
CA GLN A 46 24.07 1.33 18.07
C GLN A 46 25.40 1.66 17.36
N ASN A 47 25.68 0.97 16.26
CA ASN A 47 26.89 1.17 15.47
C ASN A 47 26.76 2.42 14.58
N ARG A 48 27.91 3.00 14.21
CA ARG A 48 27.96 4.14 13.31
C ARG A 48 27.89 3.67 11.85
N PHE A 49 26.90 4.18 11.13
CA PHE A 49 26.76 4.01 9.68
C PHE A 49 26.95 5.34 8.96
N ASP A 50 27.40 5.29 7.72
CA ASP A 50 27.49 6.46 6.84
C ASP A 50 26.14 6.81 6.20
N HIS A 51 25.22 5.84 6.09
CA HIS A 51 23.85 6.02 5.64
C HIS A 51 22.97 4.87 6.15
N ILE A 52 21.68 5.15 6.44
CA ILE A 52 20.70 4.12 6.78
C ILE A 52 19.51 4.22 5.81
N PHE A 53 19.23 3.11 5.11
CA PHE A 53 18.06 2.97 4.25
C PHE A 53 17.02 2.08 4.94
N TYR A 54 15.80 2.58 5.15
CA TYR A 54 14.74 1.86 5.82
C TYR A 54 13.45 1.88 5.00
N THR A 55 12.83 0.73 4.80
CA THR A 55 11.47 0.59 4.27
C THR A 55 10.59 -0.07 5.32
N GLY A 56 9.43 0.53 5.61
CA GLY A 56 8.44 -0.07 6.50
C GLY A 56 7.56 0.94 7.23
N SER A 57 7.16 0.60 8.46
CA SER A 57 6.18 1.39 9.20
C SER A 57 6.75 2.71 9.72
N GLN A 58 5.90 3.75 9.76
CA GLN A 58 6.25 5.04 10.34
C GLN A 58 6.67 4.95 11.82
N ARG A 59 6.07 4.03 12.58
CA ARG A 59 6.40 3.80 14.00
C ARG A 59 7.87 3.39 14.16
N VAL A 60 8.32 2.41 13.39
CA VAL A 60 9.72 1.94 13.45
C VAL A 60 10.67 2.98 12.84
N ALA A 61 10.26 3.68 11.78
CA ALA A 61 11.06 4.74 11.16
C ALA A 61 11.45 5.84 12.15
N ARG A 62 10.55 6.21 13.09
CA ARG A 62 10.86 7.16 14.17
C ARG A 62 11.98 6.63 15.08
N CYS A 63 11.98 5.33 15.39
CA CYS A 63 13.06 4.70 16.15
C CYS A 63 14.38 4.68 15.36
N ILE A 64 14.33 4.39 14.05
CA ILE A 64 15.51 4.45 13.17
C ILE A 64 16.11 5.86 13.18
N LEU A 65 15.28 6.89 12.98
CA LEU A 65 15.73 8.28 12.91
C LEU A 65 16.35 8.74 14.25
N GLN A 66 15.75 8.35 15.38
CA GLN A 66 16.32 8.60 16.71
C GLN A 66 17.69 7.97 16.87
N ALA A 67 17.87 6.70 16.48
CA ALA A 67 19.16 6.04 16.57
C ALA A 67 20.20 6.65 15.62
N ALA A 68 19.80 6.96 14.38
CA ALA A 68 20.65 7.60 13.38
C ALA A 68 21.15 8.99 13.84
N SER A 69 20.32 9.74 14.57
CA SER A 69 20.67 11.08 15.05
C SER A 69 21.86 11.10 16.02
N VAL A 70 22.09 10.01 16.76
CA VAL A 70 23.22 9.88 17.70
C VAL A 70 24.56 10.03 16.97
N HIS A 71 24.63 9.54 15.74
CA HIS A 71 25.84 9.56 14.90
C HIS A 71 25.77 10.61 13.77
N LEU A 72 24.71 11.42 13.73
CA LEU A 72 24.39 12.32 12.62
C LEU A 72 24.37 11.62 11.25
N THR A 73 23.88 10.37 11.24
CA THR A 73 23.82 9.55 10.04
C THR A 73 22.63 9.98 9.17
N PRO A 74 22.84 10.31 7.88
CA PRO A 74 21.74 10.59 6.96
C PRO A 74 20.90 9.33 6.73
N VAL A 75 19.59 9.51 6.53
CA VAL A 75 18.64 8.40 6.34
C VAL A 75 17.81 8.57 5.08
N THR A 76 17.42 7.45 4.49
CA THR A 76 16.32 7.35 3.51
C THR A 76 15.21 6.52 4.14
N LEU A 77 13.99 7.06 4.20
CA LEU A 77 12.84 6.42 4.84
C LEU A 77 11.71 6.24 3.82
N GLU A 78 11.52 4.99 3.38
CA GLU A 78 10.43 4.58 2.49
C GLU A 78 9.25 4.07 3.32
N LEU A 79 8.27 4.94 3.55
CA LEU A 79 7.16 4.69 4.47
C LEU A 79 5.82 4.56 3.74
N GLY A 80 4.82 4.07 4.46
CA GLY A 80 3.46 3.95 3.96
C GLY A 80 2.59 5.18 4.22
N GLY A 81 1.30 5.00 3.96
CA GLY A 81 0.26 6.00 4.11
C GLY A 81 -0.97 5.61 3.29
N LYS A 82 -2.06 6.35 3.44
CA LYS A 82 -3.31 6.04 2.73
C LYS A 82 -3.28 6.63 1.32
N CYS A 83 -2.83 5.84 0.35
CA CYS A 83 -2.75 6.25 -1.06
C CYS A 83 -4.16 6.46 -1.67
N PRO A 84 -4.57 7.70 -2.03
CA PRO A 84 -5.87 7.95 -2.63
C PRO A 84 -5.93 7.46 -4.07
N CYS A 85 -7.09 6.97 -4.49
CA CYS A 85 -7.45 6.81 -5.88
C CYS A 85 -8.67 7.67 -6.22
N PHE A 86 -8.47 8.79 -6.90
CA PHE A 86 -9.53 9.72 -7.26
C PHE A 86 -10.04 9.43 -8.68
N ILE A 87 -11.28 8.99 -8.81
CA ILE A 87 -11.93 8.72 -10.10
C ILE A 87 -13.01 9.78 -10.33
N TYR A 88 -12.76 10.72 -11.25
CA TYR A 88 -13.61 11.89 -11.44
C TYR A 88 -13.69 12.35 -12.90
N GLY A 89 -14.83 12.93 -13.28
CA GLY A 89 -15.12 13.35 -14.65
C GLY A 89 -15.38 12.18 -15.59
N ARG A 90 -15.14 12.39 -16.89
CA ARG A 90 -15.22 11.34 -17.91
C ARG A 90 -14.12 10.31 -17.71
N VAL A 91 -14.50 9.04 -17.67
CA VAL A 91 -13.56 7.94 -17.50
C VAL A 91 -14.13 6.67 -18.14
N ASN A 92 -13.26 5.86 -18.74
CA ASN A 92 -13.60 4.49 -19.09
C ASN A 92 -13.67 3.63 -17.80
N ILE A 93 -14.88 3.44 -17.28
CA ILE A 93 -15.13 2.71 -16.03
C ILE A 93 -14.57 1.28 -16.04
N THR A 94 -14.71 0.55 -17.16
CA THR A 94 -14.20 -0.82 -17.25
C THR A 94 -12.67 -0.88 -17.15
N ALA A 95 -11.97 0.02 -17.84
CA ALA A 95 -10.52 0.10 -17.79
C ALA A 95 -10.04 0.56 -16.40
N ALA A 96 -10.68 1.58 -15.83
CA ALA A 96 -10.38 2.09 -14.49
C ALA A 96 -10.58 1.02 -13.42
N ALA A 97 -11.71 0.32 -13.44
CA ALA A 97 -12.00 -0.79 -12.53
C ALA A 97 -10.93 -1.88 -12.62
N ARG A 98 -10.49 -2.24 -13.83
CA ARG A 98 -9.50 -3.32 -14.02
C ARG A 98 -8.15 -2.96 -13.43
N ARG A 99 -7.67 -1.74 -13.71
CA ARG A 99 -6.39 -1.23 -13.21
C ARG A 99 -6.43 -1.00 -11.70
N LEU A 100 -7.53 -0.47 -11.18
CA LEU A 100 -7.77 -0.30 -9.75
C LEU A 100 -7.75 -1.65 -9.02
N ALA A 101 -8.50 -2.65 -9.51
CA ALA A 101 -8.55 -3.96 -8.89
C ALA A 101 -7.17 -4.63 -8.88
N TRP A 102 -6.44 -4.59 -10.00
CA TRP A 102 -5.09 -5.14 -10.07
C TRP A 102 -4.16 -4.45 -9.06
N SER A 103 -4.18 -3.11 -9.04
CA SER A 103 -3.33 -2.31 -8.14
C SER A 103 -3.68 -2.50 -6.67
N LYS A 104 -4.96 -2.71 -6.34
CA LYS A 104 -5.41 -2.93 -4.96
C LYS A 104 -5.12 -4.35 -4.48
N PHE A 105 -5.41 -5.36 -5.28
CA PHE A 105 -5.43 -6.75 -4.82
C PHE A 105 -4.15 -7.51 -5.14
N PHE A 106 -3.21 -6.92 -5.89
CA PHE A 106 -1.84 -7.42 -5.98
C PHE A 106 -1.23 -7.57 -4.56
N ASN A 107 -0.57 -8.70 -4.32
CA ASN A 107 -0.03 -9.08 -3.00
C ASN A 107 -1.07 -9.01 -1.86
N SER A 108 -2.36 -9.21 -2.19
CA SER A 108 -3.49 -9.04 -1.27
C SER A 108 -3.52 -7.67 -0.60
N GLY A 109 -3.15 -6.62 -1.33
CA GLY A 109 -3.15 -5.23 -0.85
C GLY A 109 -2.04 -4.88 0.14
N GLN A 110 -1.11 -5.79 0.40
CA GLN A 110 0.07 -5.56 1.23
C GLN A 110 1.15 -4.84 0.41
N SER A 111 0.89 -3.57 0.06
CA SER A 111 1.79 -2.71 -0.69
C SER A 111 1.62 -1.26 -0.25
N CYS A 112 2.73 -0.56 -0.02
CA CYS A 112 2.74 0.84 0.42
C CYS A 112 2.20 1.82 -0.65
N VAL A 113 2.11 1.35 -1.90
CA VAL A 113 1.53 2.11 -3.02
C VAL A 113 0.22 1.52 -3.52
N ALA A 114 -0.34 0.49 -2.87
CA ALA A 114 -1.69 0.04 -3.23
C ALA A 114 -2.70 1.18 -3.00
N PRO A 115 -3.69 1.37 -3.88
CA PRO A 115 -4.83 2.23 -3.59
C PRO A 115 -5.43 1.86 -2.24
N ASP A 116 -5.37 2.77 -1.27
CA ASP A 116 -5.85 2.47 0.06
C ASP A 116 -7.37 2.70 0.14
N TYR A 117 -7.86 3.76 -0.52
CA TYR A 117 -9.28 4.08 -0.68
C TYR A 117 -9.56 4.75 -2.04
N VAL A 118 -10.83 4.77 -2.44
CA VAL A 118 -11.31 5.49 -3.63
C VAL A 118 -12.12 6.71 -3.22
N LEU A 119 -11.91 7.82 -3.92
CA LEU A 119 -12.83 8.96 -3.96
C LEU A 119 -13.44 9.03 -5.36
N CYS A 120 -14.75 9.25 -5.45
CA CYS A 120 -15.41 9.40 -6.74
C CYS A 120 -16.77 10.10 -6.60
N SER A 121 -17.46 10.40 -7.71
CA SER A 121 -18.86 10.85 -7.62
C SER A 121 -19.81 9.69 -7.28
N PRO A 122 -21.01 9.93 -6.74
CA PRO A 122 -22.02 8.88 -6.55
C PRO A 122 -22.32 8.08 -7.83
N ALA A 123 -22.44 8.77 -8.97
CA ALA A 123 -22.66 8.12 -10.28
C ALA A 123 -21.47 7.23 -10.69
N THR A 124 -20.25 7.68 -10.44
CA THR A 124 -19.03 6.90 -10.71
C THR A 124 -18.97 5.66 -9.83
N ARG A 125 -19.28 5.78 -8.52
CA ARG A 125 -19.38 4.63 -7.61
C ARG A 125 -20.34 3.58 -8.17
N ASP A 126 -21.56 3.99 -8.51
CA ASP A 126 -22.61 3.09 -8.95
C ASP A 126 -22.26 2.36 -10.25
N ALA A 127 -21.52 3.01 -11.16
CA ALA A 127 -20.97 2.38 -12.36
C ALA A 127 -19.76 1.47 -12.07
N LEU A 128 -18.92 1.83 -11.09
CA LEU A 128 -17.69 1.13 -10.75
C LEU A 128 -17.95 -0.22 -10.08
N LEU A 129 -18.95 -0.30 -9.19
CA LEU A 129 -19.26 -1.52 -8.44
C LEU A 129 -19.53 -2.76 -9.33
N PRO A 130 -20.43 -2.74 -10.34
CA PRO A 130 -20.64 -3.90 -11.19
C PRO A 130 -19.39 -4.29 -11.99
N ALA A 131 -18.59 -3.30 -12.42
CA ALA A 131 -17.34 -3.56 -13.14
C ALA A 131 -16.31 -4.26 -12.23
N LEU A 132 -16.09 -3.75 -11.02
CA LEU A 132 -15.19 -4.38 -10.04
C LEU A 132 -15.62 -5.82 -9.73
N ARG A 133 -16.92 -6.08 -9.56
CA ARG A 133 -17.44 -7.43 -9.31
C ARG A 133 -17.10 -8.38 -10.46
N GLN A 134 -17.25 -7.94 -11.70
CA GLN A 134 -16.89 -8.76 -12.86
C GLN A 134 -15.39 -9.03 -12.91
N ILE A 135 -14.58 -7.98 -12.75
CA ILE A 135 -13.11 -8.10 -12.81
C ILE A 135 -12.57 -9.01 -11.71
N MET A 136 -13.09 -8.93 -10.49
CA MET A 136 -12.66 -9.82 -9.40
C MET A 136 -12.96 -11.28 -9.72
N LYS A 137 -14.10 -11.58 -10.38
CA LYS A 137 -14.38 -12.93 -10.88
C LYS A 137 -13.43 -13.33 -12.01
N ASP A 138 -13.09 -12.41 -12.91
CA ASP A 138 -12.15 -12.70 -14.00
C ASP A 138 -10.73 -12.97 -13.48
N PHE A 139 -10.31 -12.27 -12.42
CA PHE A 139 -8.99 -12.44 -11.80
C PHE A 139 -8.91 -13.67 -10.91
N TYR A 140 -9.94 -13.90 -10.08
CA TYR A 140 -9.83 -14.83 -8.97
C TYR A 140 -10.90 -15.94 -8.97
N SER A 141 -11.71 -16.04 -10.03
CA SER A 141 -12.88 -16.91 -10.13
C SER A 141 -13.98 -16.56 -9.11
N THR A 142 -15.01 -17.40 -9.03
CA THR A 142 -16.05 -17.30 -8.00
C THR A 142 -15.61 -17.85 -6.63
N GLU A 143 -14.48 -18.57 -6.59
CA GLU A 143 -13.89 -19.13 -5.37
C GLU A 143 -12.48 -18.55 -5.14
N PRO A 144 -12.37 -17.25 -4.81
CA PRO A 144 -11.08 -16.55 -4.71
C PRO A 144 -10.09 -17.19 -3.73
N GLN A 145 -10.57 -17.85 -2.67
CA GLN A 145 -9.70 -18.57 -1.75
C GLN A 145 -8.87 -19.65 -2.44
N ASN A 146 -9.44 -20.36 -3.42
CA ASN A 146 -8.75 -21.44 -4.13
C ASN A 146 -7.93 -20.94 -5.34
N CYS A 147 -7.96 -19.63 -5.62
CA CYS A 147 -7.21 -19.06 -6.73
C CYS A 147 -5.70 -19.03 -6.42
N PRO A 148 -4.85 -19.62 -7.29
CA PRO A 148 -3.40 -19.61 -7.08
C PRO A 148 -2.77 -18.22 -7.22
N ASP A 149 -3.45 -17.29 -7.91
CA ASP A 149 -2.96 -15.92 -8.15
C ASP A 149 -3.31 -14.95 -7.01
N LEU A 150 -4.06 -15.40 -6.00
CA LEU A 150 -4.39 -14.59 -4.82
C LEU A 150 -3.44 -14.89 -3.66
N ALA A 151 -2.68 -13.89 -3.24
CA ALA A 151 -1.75 -14.00 -2.12
C ALA A 151 -2.47 -14.18 -0.76
N ARG A 152 -1.70 -14.44 0.29
CA ARG A 152 -2.18 -14.52 1.68
C ARG A 152 -1.65 -13.37 2.52
N ILE A 153 -2.33 -13.08 3.61
CA ILE A 153 -1.82 -12.15 4.61
C ILE A 153 -0.59 -12.77 5.29
N VAL A 154 0.43 -11.95 5.51
CA VAL A 154 1.77 -12.42 5.84
C VAL A 154 1.85 -13.16 7.18
N THR A 155 1.10 -12.73 8.21
CA THR A 155 1.02 -13.42 9.49
C THR A 155 -0.41 -13.48 10.05
N PRO A 156 -0.72 -14.40 10.99
CA PRO A 156 -2.02 -14.42 11.66
C PRO A 156 -2.35 -13.10 12.38
N GLN A 157 -1.36 -12.40 12.93
CA GLN A 157 -1.55 -11.11 13.60
C GLN A 157 -1.99 -10.01 12.61
N HIS A 158 -1.36 -9.93 11.44
CA HIS A 158 -1.78 -9.00 10.39
C HIS A 158 -3.17 -9.38 9.86
N TRP A 159 -3.47 -10.68 9.74
CA TRP A 159 -4.80 -11.15 9.34
C TRP A 159 -5.86 -10.69 10.35
N THR A 160 -5.62 -10.91 11.64
CA THR A 160 -6.53 -10.51 12.72
C THR A 160 -6.74 -9.00 12.71
N HIS A 161 -5.67 -8.23 12.59
CA HIS A 161 -5.76 -6.76 12.53
C HIS A 161 -6.63 -6.28 11.37
N VAL A 162 -6.44 -6.81 10.15
CA VAL A 162 -7.22 -6.41 8.97
C VAL A 162 -8.70 -6.81 9.11
N MET A 163 -8.99 -8.00 9.65
CA MET A 163 -10.37 -8.44 9.87
C MET A 163 -11.07 -7.66 11.00
N GLU A 164 -10.35 -7.32 12.07
CA GLU A 164 -10.86 -6.43 13.14
C GLU A 164 -11.13 -5.03 12.59
N LEU A 165 -10.23 -4.50 11.75
CA LEU A 165 -10.43 -3.22 11.09
C LEU A 165 -11.71 -3.21 10.25
N LEU A 166 -11.96 -4.28 9.48
CA LEU A 166 -13.21 -4.47 8.74
C LEU A 166 -14.43 -4.54 9.66
N GLY A 167 -14.34 -5.32 10.75
CA GLY A 167 -15.44 -5.52 11.69
C GLY A 167 -15.83 -4.28 12.50
N ARG A 168 -14.90 -3.33 12.67
CA ARG A 168 -15.17 -2.02 13.29
C ARG A 168 -15.74 -0.98 12.32
N SER A 169 -15.76 -1.26 11.02
CA SER A 169 -16.31 -0.34 10.03
C SER A 169 -17.83 -0.26 10.16
N ASN A 170 -18.38 0.94 10.05
CA ASN A 170 -19.81 1.17 9.89
C ASN A 170 -20.22 1.19 8.41
N GLY A 171 -19.25 1.08 7.50
CA GLY A 171 -19.49 0.97 6.08
C GLY A 171 -20.19 -0.34 5.68
N LYS A 172 -20.76 -0.34 4.49
CA LYS A 172 -21.48 -1.49 3.93
C LYS A 172 -20.56 -2.31 3.04
N VAL A 173 -20.31 -3.56 3.43
CA VAL A 173 -19.64 -4.54 2.56
C VAL A 173 -20.57 -4.90 1.40
N VAL A 174 -20.10 -4.66 0.17
CA VAL A 174 -20.88 -4.93 -1.07
C VAL A 174 -20.28 -6.03 -1.94
N MET A 175 -19.04 -6.44 -1.63
CA MET A 175 -18.31 -7.56 -2.24
C MET A 175 -17.31 -8.10 -1.23
N GLY A 176 -17.12 -9.41 -1.18
CA GLY A 176 -16.17 -10.07 -0.28
C GLY A 176 -16.60 -9.97 1.19
N GLY A 177 -15.62 -9.81 2.06
CA GLY A 177 -15.78 -9.76 3.52
C GLY A 177 -15.50 -11.09 4.22
N GLU A 178 -15.35 -12.17 3.46
CA GLU A 178 -14.98 -13.48 4.01
C GLU A 178 -13.50 -13.52 4.39
N GLY A 179 -13.19 -14.26 5.46
CA GLY A 179 -11.81 -14.51 5.87
C GLY A 179 -11.66 -15.91 6.48
N ASN A 180 -10.45 -16.46 6.37
CA ASN A 180 -10.06 -17.71 6.99
C ASN A 180 -8.67 -17.53 7.64
N GLN A 181 -8.61 -17.60 8.97
CA GLN A 181 -7.37 -17.34 9.72
C GLN A 181 -6.31 -18.43 9.50
N GLU A 182 -6.71 -19.70 9.37
CA GLU A 182 -5.78 -20.83 9.18
C GLU A 182 -5.01 -20.66 7.87
N ASP A 183 -5.71 -20.24 6.82
CA ASP A 183 -5.13 -19.95 5.50
C ASP A 183 -4.57 -18.51 5.41
N LYS A 184 -4.78 -17.66 6.43
CA LYS A 184 -4.52 -16.21 6.40
C LYS A 184 -5.13 -15.56 5.15
N TYR A 185 -6.30 -16.05 4.76
CA TYR A 185 -7.05 -15.60 3.60
C TYR A 185 -8.03 -14.49 3.99
N ILE A 186 -8.10 -13.44 3.18
CA ILE A 186 -9.15 -12.42 3.23
C ILE A 186 -9.60 -12.21 1.78
N ALA A 187 -10.90 -12.29 1.53
CA ALA A 187 -11.48 -12.06 0.21
C ALA A 187 -11.19 -10.63 -0.27
N PRO A 188 -10.98 -10.40 -1.59
CA PRO A 188 -11.05 -9.07 -2.17
C PRO A 188 -12.37 -8.38 -1.78
N THR A 189 -12.28 -7.36 -0.93
CA THR A 189 -13.42 -6.76 -0.25
C THR A 189 -13.62 -5.32 -0.68
N VAL A 190 -14.86 -4.95 -0.98
CA VAL A 190 -15.25 -3.57 -1.31
C VAL A 190 -16.28 -3.09 -0.30
N VAL A 191 -16.02 -1.93 0.31
CA VAL A 191 -16.87 -1.31 1.32
C VAL A 191 -17.31 0.06 0.82
N VAL A 192 -18.61 0.33 0.85
CA VAL A 192 -19.21 1.63 0.47
C VAL A 192 -19.88 2.28 1.67
N ASP A 193 -20.37 3.50 1.49
CA ASP A 193 -21.03 4.27 2.55
C ASP A 193 -20.11 4.44 3.78
N VAL A 194 -18.81 4.59 3.51
CA VAL A 194 -17.75 4.77 4.51
C VAL A 194 -17.63 6.26 4.82
N ALA A 195 -17.76 6.61 6.11
CA ALA A 195 -17.56 7.98 6.57
C ALA A 195 -16.06 8.31 6.69
N GLU A 196 -15.72 9.61 6.72
CA GLU A 196 -14.31 10.05 6.87
C GLU A 196 -13.68 9.60 8.20
N ASP A 197 -14.49 9.48 9.25
CA ASP A 197 -14.11 9.04 10.60
C ASP A 197 -14.25 7.52 10.81
N ASP A 198 -14.61 6.76 9.77
CA ASP A 198 -14.72 5.30 9.84
C ASP A 198 -13.37 4.66 10.18
N ALA A 199 -13.41 3.49 10.84
CA ALA A 199 -12.24 2.72 11.20
C ALA A 199 -11.32 2.46 10.00
N LEU A 200 -11.89 2.12 8.83
CA LEU A 200 -11.12 1.88 7.60
C LEU A 200 -10.40 3.12 7.08
N MET A 201 -10.74 4.32 7.58
CA MET A 201 -10.15 5.59 7.18
C MET A 201 -9.13 6.17 8.17
N GLN A 202 -8.96 5.57 9.36
CA GLN A 202 -8.08 6.08 10.42
C GLN A 202 -6.62 5.64 10.27
N GLU A 203 -6.38 4.43 9.78
CA GLU A 203 -5.05 3.86 9.62
C GLU A 203 -4.86 3.25 8.22
N GLU A 204 -3.61 3.04 7.80
CA GLU A 204 -3.27 2.36 6.54
C GLU A 204 -3.80 0.92 6.59
N ILE A 205 -4.57 0.50 5.57
CA ILE A 205 -5.26 -0.79 5.60
C ILE A 205 -4.27 -1.94 5.38
N PHE A 206 -3.36 -1.76 4.42
CA PHE A 206 -2.32 -2.74 4.04
C PHE A 206 -2.86 -4.17 3.83
N GLY A 207 -4.04 -4.26 3.23
CA GLY A 207 -4.80 -5.50 3.03
C GLY A 207 -5.86 -5.36 1.93
N PRO A 208 -6.58 -6.45 1.61
CA PRO A 208 -7.45 -6.52 0.43
C PRO A 208 -8.85 -5.94 0.71
N ILE A 209 -8.93 -4.79 1.39
CA ILE A 209 -10.17 -4.06 1.66
C ILE A 209 -10.10 -2.70 0.97
N LEU A 210 -11.07 -2.40 0.11
CA LEU A 210 -11.16 -1.16 -0.65
C LEU A 210 -12.41 -0.35 -0.24
N PRO A 211 -12.26 0.65 0.64
CA PRO A 211 -13.27 1.66 0.88
C PRO A 211 -13.49 2.52 -0.36
N ILE A 212 -14.76 2.79 -0.69
CA ILE A 212 -15.15 3.75 -1.73
C ILE A 212 -16.00 4.84 -1.07
N LEU A 213 -15.47 6.05 -1.07
CA LEU A 213 -16.13 7.26 -0.59
C LEU A 213 -16.60 8.09 -1.78
N THR A 214 -17.68 8.82 -1.58
CA THR A 214 -18.25 9.72 -2.58
C THR A 214 -18.02 11.18 -2.22
N VAL A 215 -17.73 12.01 -3.22
CA VAL A 215 -17.61 13.47 -3.12
C VAL A 215 -18.47 14.13 -4.17
N GLU A 216 -18.94 15.34 -3.89
CA GLU A 216 -19.84 16.09 -4.78
C GLU A 216 -19.07 16.87 -5.86
N SER A 217 -17.79 17.18 -5.61
CA SER A 217 -16.98 17.99 -6.51
C SER A 217 -15.51 17.55 -6.58
N LEU A 218 -14.82 18.01 -7.63
CA LEU A 218 -13.37 17.86 -7.78
C LEU A 218 -12.64 18.54 -6.61
N GLU A 219 -13.09 19.74 -6.26
CA GLU A 219 -12.54 20.56 -5.19
C GLU A 219 -12.67 19.88 -3.83
N GLU A 220 -13.85 19.33 -3.51
CA GLU A 220 -14.06 18.60 -2.25
C GLU A 220 -13.14 17.37 -2.14
N GLY A 221 -12.95 16.62 -3.23
CA GLY A 221 -12.03 15.48 -3.24
C GLY A 221 -10.57 15.89 -3.04
N ILE A 222 -10.14 17.01 -3.65
CA ILE A 222 -8.80 17.58 -3.43
C ILE A 222 -8.64 18.03 -1.97
N ASP A 223 -9.64 18.72 -1.42
CA ASP A 223 -9.63 19.17 -0.03
C ASP A 223 -9.60 17.99 0.94
N PHE A 224 -10.33 16.91 0.64
CA PHE A 224 -10.29 15.67 1.42
C PHE A 224 -8.89 15.07 1.47
N ILE A 225 -8.22 14.96 0.31
CA ILE A 225 -6.86 14.43 0.22
C ILE A 225 -5.89 15.31 1.03
N ASN A 226 -6.00 16.64 0.89
CA ASN A 226 -5.11 17.60 1.54
C ASN A 226 -5.29 17.72 3.06
N ARG A 227 -6.42 17.27 3.61
CA ARG A 227 -6.63 17.19 5.07
C ARG A 227 -5.89 16.03 5.73
N LYS A 228 -5.41 15.06 4.95
CA LYS A 228 -4.71 13.87 5.44
C LYS A 228 -3.19 14.03 5.27
N GLU A 229 -2.45 13.13 5.90
CA GLU A 229 -1.00 13.04 5.70
C GLU A 229 -0.68 12.77 4.22
N LYS A 230 0.45 13.31 3.75
CA LYS A 230 0.87 13.16 2.36
C LYS A 230 1.13 11.69 2.05
N PRO A 231 0.48 11.11 1.04
CA PRO A 231 0.60 9.69 0.73
C PRO A 231 1.87 9.41 -0.07
N LEU A 232 2.33 8.15 -0.02
CA LEU A 232 3.42 7.69 -0.87
C LEU A 232 3.06 7.75 -2.35
N ALA A 233 1.81 7.42 -2.71
CA ALA A 233 1.30 7.52 -4.07
C ALA A 233 -0.11 8.13 -4.11
N LEU A 234 -0.42 8.81 -5.21
CA LEU A 234 -1.74 9.34 -5.51
C LEU A 234 -2.13 8.96 -6.94
N TYR A 235 -3.31 8.39 -7.09
CA TYR A 235 -3.85 7.93 -8.38
C TYR A 235 -5.03 8.78 -8.82
N VAL A 236 -5.07 9.18 -10.09
CA VAL A 236 -6.20 9.91 -10.68
C VAL A 236 -6.67 9.21 -11.94
N PHE A 237 -7.93 8.79 -12.00
CA PHE A 237 -8.55 8.25 -13.20
C PHE A 237 -9.50 9.27 -13.81
N SER A 238 -9.12 9.79 -14.97
CA SER A 238 -9.91 10.74 -15.77
C SER A 238 -9.36 10.82 -17.18
N ASP A 239 -10.24 10.87 -18.17
CA ASP A 239 -9.92 11.17 -19.57
C ASP A 239 -9.80 12.69 -19.82
N GLU A 240 -10.01 13.51 -18.78
CA GLU A 240 -9.94 14.97 -18.84
C GLU A 240 -8.61 15.48 -18.27
N SER A 241 -7.72 15.96 -19.15
CA SER A 241 -6.41 16.47 -18.72
C SER A 241 -6.52 17.65 -17.74
N SER A 242 -7.58 18.44 -17.80
CA SER A 242 -7.86 19.51 -16.83
C SER A 242 -8.05 18.97 -15.42
N VAL A 243 -8.77 17.85 -15.26
CA VAL A 243 -8.98 17.19 -13.96
C VAL A 243 -7.64 16.67 -13.43
N VAL A 244 -6.92 15.90 -14.26
CA VAL A 244 -5.62 15.32 -13.88
C VAL A 244 -4.63 16.40 -13.45
N ASN A 245 -4.47 17.46 -14.26
CA ASN A 245 -3.55 18.56 -13.96
C ASN A 245 -3.98 19.34 -12.72
N THR A 246 -5.29 19.50 -12.48
CA THR A 246 -5.78 20.20 -11.29
C THR A 246 -5.44 19.43 -10.02
N VAL A 247 -5.67 18.11 -9.99
CA VAL A 247 -5.31 17.29 -8.84
C VAL A 247 -3.80 17.27 -8.64
N LEU A 248 -3.02 17.06 -9.70
CA LEU A 248 -1.55 17.06 -9.65
C LEU A 248 -1.00 18.37 -9.06
N ASN A 249 -1.52 19.51 -9.51
CA ASN A 249 -1.01 20.82 -9.08
C ASN A 249 -1.51 21.25 -7.69
N LYS A 250 -2.60 20.66 -7.19
CA LYS A 250 -3.24 21.06 -5.92
C LYS A 250 -3.08 20.03 -4.80
N THR A 251 -2.32 18.96 -5.01
CA THR A 251 -2.04 17.94 -3.99
C THR A 251 -0.53 17.69 -3.91
N SER A 252 -0.09 16.94 -2.90
CA SER A 252 1.31 16.54 -2.72
C SER A 252 1.37 15.08 -2.32
N SER A 253 2.18 14.30 -3.03
CA SER A 253 2.44 12.88 -2.79
C SER A 253 3.87 12.53 -3.21
N GLY A 254 4.37 11.37 -2.79
CA GLY A 254 5.68 10.86 -3.23
C GLY A 254 5.72 10.57 -4.74
N GLY A 255 4.72 9.83 -5.22
CA GLY A 255 4.47 9.55 -6.63
C GLY A 255 3.06 9.94 -7.05
N PHE A 256 2.88 10.20 -8.34
CA PHE A 256 1.58 10.49 -8.96
C PHE A 256 1.44 9.69 -10.25
N CYS A 257 0.30 9.02 -10.44
CA CYS A 257 0.02 8.29 -11.67
C CYS A 257 -1.42 8.51 -12.12
N SER A 258 -1.60 8.90 -13.38
CA SER A 258 -2.91 9.09 -13.98
C SER A 258 -3.32 7.87 -14.79
N ASN A 259 -4.57 7.43 -14.66
CA ASN A 259 -5.20 6.34 -15.40
C ASN A 259 -4.51 4.98 -15.25
N ASP A 260 -3.66 4.80 -14.24
CA ASP A 260 -3.09 3.52 -13.85
C ASP A 260 -2.70 3.51 -12.36
N GLY A 261 -2.26 2.38 -11.83
CA GLY A 261 -1.76 2.26 -10.46
C GLY A 261 -0.49 1.43 -10.40
N ILE A 262 0.35 1.66 -9.38
CA ILE A 262 1.64 0.98 -9.13
C ILE A 262 2.73 1.21 -10.20
N LEU A 263 2.41 1.25 -11.50
CA LEU A 263 3.36 1.21 -12.62
C LEU A 263 4.46 2.28 -12.58
N HIS A 264 4.22 3.44 -11.98
CA HIS A 264 5.25 4.48 -11.83
C HIS A 264 6.50 3.94 -11.09
N MET A 265 6.35 2.98 -10.18
CA MET A 265 7.48 2.36 -9.46
C MET A 265 8.31 1.42 -10.34
N THR A 266 7.79 1.01 -11.50
CA THR A 266 8.48 0.10 -12.43
C THR A 266 9.36 0.83 -13.43
N LEU A 267 9.34 2.18 -13.43
CA LEU A 267 10.10 3.01 -14.34
C LEU A 267 11.40 3.47 -13.65
N PRO A 268 12.57 2.89 -13.97
CA PRO A 268 13.82 3.21 -13.28
C PRO A 268 14.30 4.65 -13.49
N SER A 269 13.73 5.35 -14.48
CA SER A 269 14.00 6.77 -14.76
C SER A 269 13.27 7.73 -13.82
N LEU A 270 12.29 7.25 -13.05
CA LEU A 270 11.58 8.07 -12.08
C LEU A 270 12.14 7.81 -10.67
N PRO A 271 12.37 8.86 -9.87
CA PRO A 271 12.66 8.66 -8.46
C PRO A 271 11.43 8.03 -7.77
N PHE A 272 11.69 7.16 -6.81
CA PHE A 272 10.67 6.58 -5.94
C PHE A 272 11.02 6.96 -4.50
N GLY A 273 10.07 7.56 -3.80
CA GLY A 273 10.23 8.05 -2.44
C GLY A 273 9.00 8.79 -1.92
N GLY A 274 8.86 8.87 -0.60
CA GLY A 274 7.86 9.70 0.08
C GLY A 274 8.23 11.19 0.15
N VAL A 275 7.40 11.99 0.84
CA VAL A 275 7.57 13.45 1.02
C VAL A 275 7.16 13.91 2.41
#